data_AF-A0A834LRF6-F1
#
_entry.id   AF-A0A834LRF6-F1
#
_cell.length_a   1.000
_cell.length_b   1.000
_cell.length_c   1.000
_cell.angle_alpha   90.00
_cell.angle_beta   90.00
_cell.angle_gamma   90.00
#
_symmetry.space_group_name_H-M   'P 1'
#
loop_
_entity.id
_entity.type
_entity.pdbx_description
1 polymer ?
#
loop_
_entity_poly.entity_id
_entity_poly.type
_entity_poly.pdbx_seq_one_letter_code
_entity_poly.pdbx_strand_id
1 'polypeptide(L)'
;MKVFEIDGSTLTFALFADVTNSKELLDLMQAGTLEPEVAFLNASLIPDIFPVLAAAHKTLLAKSRESLTTRTLHSELVYNYSGSKHITESFKRCGISESSTYVLVARFGSYVNEMKSIEKLVKGKEIDLEELLGRANQAQIQKHYKIPGPELGISSLADAITCRIAARDAL
;
A
#
# COMPACT_ATOMS: atom_id res chain seq x y z
N MET A 1 -13.61 3.42 5.53
CA MET A 1 -13.34 2.65 4.31
C MET A 1 -13.73 3.48 3.10
N LYS A 2 -12.98 3.42 2.01
CA LYS A 2 -13.31 4.11 0.74
C LYS A 2 -13.06 3.15 -0.44
N VAL A 3 -13.96 3.16 -1.43
CA VAL A 3 -13.91 2.30 -2.62
C VAL A 3 -13.58 3.16 -3.84
N PHE A 4 -12.70 2.66 -4.69
CA PHE A 4 -12.27 3.32 -5.94
C PHE A 4 -12.42 2.36 -7.12
N GLU A 5 -12.79 2.89 -8.28
CA GLU A 5 -12.79 2.16 -9.55
C GLU A 5 -11.45 2.38 -10.27
N ILE A 6 -10.78 1.31 -10.68
CA ILE A 6 -9.51 1.32 -11.42
C ILE A 6 -9.55 0.21 -12.48
N ASP A 7 -9.42 0.58 -13.76
CA ASP A 7 -9.36 -0.35 -14.90
C ASP A 7 -10.49 -1.41 -14.93
N GLY A 8 -11.71 -1.01 -14.57
CA GLY A 8 -12.86 -1.92 -14.53
C GLY A 8 -12.84 -2.91 -13.35
N SER A 9 -12.00 -2.65 -12.35
CA SER A 9 -11.96 -3.36 -11.07
C SER A 9 -12.16 -2.40 -9.91
N THR A 10 -12.68 -2.90 -8.79
CA THR A 10 -12.80 -2.13 -7.54
C THR A 10 -11.58 -2.30 -6.66
N LEU A 11 -11.08 -1.24 -6.05
CA LEU A 11 -10.09 -1.27 -4.99
C LEU A 11 -10.65 -0.62 -3.73
N THR A 12 -10.71 -1.37 -2.65
CA THR A 12 -11.21 -0.89 -1.35
C THR A 12 -10.04 -0.67 -0.41
N PHE A 13 -10.09 0.47 0.27
CA PHE A 13 -9.12 0.85 1.30
C PHE A 13 -9.75 0.98 2.68
N ALA A 14 -9.04 0.50 3.69
CA ALA A 14 -9.33 0.72 5.10
C ALA A 14 -8.04 1.17 5.79
N LEU A 15 -8.10 2.27 6.54
CA LEU A 15 -6.95 2.82 7.25
C LEU A 15 -7.15 2.61 8.75
N PHE A 16 -6.14 2.04 9.40
CA PHE A 16 -6.19 1.74 10.82
C PHE A 16 -5.03 2.43 11.55
N ALA A 17 -5.36 3.06 12.66
CA ALA A 17 -4.42 3.51 13.68
C ALA A 17 -4.50 2.60 14.91
N ASP A 18 -3.53 2.73 15.81
CA ASP A 18 -3.45 1.99 17.08
C ASP A 18 -3.56 0.48 16.89
N VAL A 19 -3.00 -0.04 15.79
CA VAL A 19 -2.99 -1.48 15.48
C VAL A 19 -2.10 -2.22 16.49
N THR A 20 -2.62 -3.32 17.04
CA THR A 20 -1.96 -4.09 18.10
C THR A 20 -1.58 -5.51 17.70
N ASN A 21 -2.03 -5.98 16.52
CA ASN A 21 -1.81 -7.36 16.07
C ASN A 21 -1.01 -7.46 14.77
N SER A 22 -0.17 -6.49 14.43
CA SER A 22 0.60 -6.54 13.18
C SER A 22 1.56 -7.73 13.08
N LYS A 23 2.05 -8.25 14.22
CA LYS A 23 2.80 -9.52 14.23
C LYS A 23 1.94 -10.71 13.75
N GLU A 24 0.73 -10.86 14.29
CA GLU A 24 -0.23 -11.89 13.89
C GLU A 24 -0.57 -11.77 12.40
N LEU A 25 -0.81 -10.54 11.91
CA LEU A 25 -1.07 -10.28 10.49
C LEU A 25 0.11 -10.68 9.61
N LEU A 26 1.34 -10.34 10.02
CA LEU A 26 2.56 -10.69 9.30
C LEU A 26 2.78 -12.22 9.24
N ASP A 27 2.54 -12.92 10.35
CA ASP A 27 2.63 -14.38 10.43
C ASP A 27 1.62 -15.05 9.47
N LEU A 28 0.38 -14.56 9.41
CA LEU A 28 -0.64 -15.04 8.47
C LEU A 28 -0.24 -14.81 7.00
N MET A 29 0.34 -13.64 6.68
CA MET A 29 0.83 -13.35 5.33
C MET A 29 1.97 -14.28 4.93
N GLN A 30 2.94 -14.50 5.83
CA GLN A 30 4.09 -15.38 5.59
C GLN A 30 3.68 -16.84 5.45
N ALA A 31 2.72 -17.30 6.26
CA ALA A 31 2.13 -18.62 6.15
C ALA A 31 1.25 -18.80 4.90
N GLY A 32 0.79 -17.70 4.28
CA GLY A 32 -0.12 -17.74 3.14
C GLY A 32 -1.54 -18.18 3.52
N THR A 33 -1.94 -17.95 4.77
CA THR A 33 -3.23 -18.37 5.34
C THR A 33 -4.16 -17.18 5.60
N LEU A 34 -3.80 -16.00 5.11
CA LEU A 34 -4.60 -14.79 5.24
C LEU A 34 -5.86 -14.86 4.37
N GLU A 35 -7.03 -14.92 5.02
CA GLU A 35 -8.34 -15.00 4.38
C GLU A 35 -9.30 -13.99 5.02
N PRO A 36 -9.84 -13.01 4.27
CA PRO A 36 -9.56 -12.69 2.86
C PRO A 36 -8.11 -12.22 2.62
N GLU A 37 -7.54 -12.56 1.47
CA GLU A 37 -6.22 -12.05 1.07
C GLU A 37 -6.25 -10.53 0.84
N VAL A 38 -5.40 -9.77 1.54
CA VAL A 38 -5.32 -8.32 1.42
C VAL A 38 -3.87 -7.83 1.37
N ALA A 39 -3.67 -6.63 0.86
CA ALA A 39 -2.39 -5.93 0.95
C ALA A 39 -2.35 -5.11 2.25
N PHE A 40 -1.32 -5.30 3.05
CA PHE A 40 -1.02 -4.47 4.22
C PHE A 40 0.16 -3.56 3.92
N LEU A 41 -0.09 -2.25 3.87
CA LEU A 41 0.93 -1.24 3.63
C LEU A 41 1.22 -0.45 4.91
N ASN A 42 2.49 -0.05 5.08
CA ASN A 42 2.88 0.90 6.11
C ASN A 42 2.34 2.30 5.75
N ALA A 43 1.26 2.70 6.42
CA ALA A 43 0.58 3.96 6.13
C ALA A 43 1.45 5.20 6.47
N SER A 44 2.49 5.04 7.28
CA SER A 44 3.44 6.12 7.58
C SER A 44 4.24 6.55 6.36
N LEU A 45 4.28 5.72 5.31
CA LEU A 45 4.94 6.02 4.05
C LEU A 45 3.99 6.49 2.94
N ILE A 46 2.72 6.75 3.28
CA ILE A 46 1.66 7.06 2.33
C ILE A 46 1.14 8.47 2.63
N PRO A 47 1.62 9.50 1.90
CA PRO A 47 1.18 10.88 2.15
C PRO A 47 -0.20 11.19 1.54
N ASP A 48 -0.63 10.40 0.56
CA ASP A 48 -1.89 10.52 -0.16
C ASP A 48 -2.28 9.17 -0.76
N ILE A 49 -3.55 8.96 -1.12
CA ILE A 49 -4.01 7.70 -1.72
C ILE A 49 -3.61 7.58 -3.20
N PHE A 50 -3.42 8.69 -3.90
CA PHE A 50 -3.15 8.73 -5.33
C PHE A 50 -1.93 7.90 -5.78
N PRO A 51 -0.77 7.93 -5.09
CA PRO A 51 0.35 7.08 -5.46
C PRO A 51 0.05 5.58 -5.26
N VAL A 52 -0.84 5.22 -4.32
CA VAL A 52 -1.30 3.83 -4.15
C VAL A 52 -2.22 3.42 -5.30
N LEU A 53 -3.09 4.32 -5.76
CA LEU A 53 -3.92 4.10 -6.96
C LEU A 53 -3.05 3.92 -8.21
N ALA A 54 -1.99 4.70 -8.37
CA ALA A 54 -1.03 4.55 -9.48
C ALA A 54 -0.31 3.18 -9.43
N ALA A 55 0.09 2.75 -8.23
CA ALA A 55 0.64 1.40 -8.03
C ALA A 55 -0.40 0.32 -8.36
N ALA A 56 -1.67 0.52 -7.99
CA ALA A 56 -2.74 -0.42 -8.26
C ALA A 56 -3.06 -0.57 -9.75
N HIS A 57 -3.13 0.52 -10.51
CA HIS A 57 -3.25 0.47 -11.97
C HIS A 57 -2.11 -0.36 -12.58
N LYS A 58 -0.87 -0.09 -12.15
CA LYS A 58 0.31 -0.85 -12.59
C LYS A 58 0.20 -2.34 -12.23
N THR A 59 -0.30 -2.65 -11.05
CA THR A 59 -0.55 -4.02 -10.57
C THR A 59 -1.60 -4.75 -11.41
N LEU A 60 -2.71 -4.09 -11.76
CA LEU A 60 -3.76 -4.64 -12.62
C LEU A 60 -3.25 -4.87 -14.04
N LEU A 61 -2.44 -3.95 -14.57
CA LEU A 61 -1.79 -4.11 -15.86
C LEU A 61 -0.82 -5.29 -15.90
N ALA A 62 -0.03 -5.50 -14.83
CA ALA A 62 0.84 -6.66 -14.72
C ALA A 62 0.02 -7.96 -14.63
N LYS A 63 -1.11 -7.95 -13.92
CA LYS A 63 -2.02 -9.10 -13.86
C LYS A 63 -2.64 -9.43 -15.22
N SER A 64 -3.12 -8.43 -15.96
CA SER A 64 -3.75 -8.66 -17.28
C SER A 64 -2.76 -9.17 -18.33
N ARG A 65 -1.46 -8.94 -18.12
CA ARG A 65 -0.36 -9.44 -18.95
C ARG A 65 0.27 -10.73 -18.44
N GLU A 66 -0.29 -11.32 -17.37
CA GLU A 66 0.27 -12.51 -16.71
C GLU A 66 1.75 -12.34 -16.30
N SER A 67 2.14 -11.11 -15.96
CA SER A 67 3.52 -10.69 -15.72
C SER A 67 3.75 -10.19 -14.30
N LEU A 68 3.03 -10.74 -13.32
CA LEU A 68 3.24 -10.42 -11.90
C LEU A 68 4.65 -10.84 -11.49
N THR A 69 5.35 -9.97 -10.77
CA THR A 69 6.69 -10.29 -10.23
C THR A 69 6.57 -11.10 -8.93
N THR A 70 5.55 -10.80 -8.14
CA THR A 70 5.27 -11.41 -6.84
C THR A 70 4.17 -12.47 -6.93
N ARG A 71 3.99 -13.24 -5.86
CA ARG A 71 3.08 -14.40 -5.85
C ARG A 71 1.61 -14.01 -6.02
N THR A 72 1.19 -12.86 -5.52
CA THR A 72 -0.22 -12.49 -5.49
C THR A 72 -0.45 -11.05 -5.95
N LEU A 73 -1.70 -10.75 -6.33
CA LEU A 73 -2.10 -9.41 -6.74
C LEU A 73 -1.87 -8.38 -5.63
N HIS A 74 -2.12 -8.78 -4.37
CA HIS A 74 -1.97 -7.91 -3.20
C HIS A 74 -0.50 -7.69 -2.83
N SER A 75 0.35 -8.71 -2.93
CA SER A 75 1.80 -8.52 -2.77
C SER A 75 2.37 -7.66 -3.89
N GLU A 76 1.82 -7.76 -5.11
CA GLU A 76 2.27 -6.94 -6.24
C GLU A 76 1.98 -5.46 -6.02
N LEU A 77 0.85 -5.13 -5.39
CA LEU A 77 0.52 -3.75 -5.00
C LEU A 77 1.59 -3.16 -4.08
N VAL A 78 1.99 -3.88 -3.03
CA VAL A 78 3.06 -3.42 -2.11
C VAL A 78 4.40 -3.27 -2.85
N TYR A 79 4.71 -4.24 -3.73
CA TYR A 79 5.91 -4.20 -4.56
C TYR A 79 5.93 -2.99 -5.51
N ASN A 80 4.84 -2.76 -6.23
CA ASN A 80 4.72 -1.63 -7.16
C ASN A 80 4.72 -0.28 -6.43
N TYR A 81 4.07 -0.18 -5.27
CA TYR A 81 4.09 1.04 -4.46
C TYR A 81 5.50 1.46 -4.03
N SER A 82 6.38 0.50 -3.78
CA SER A 82 7.75 0.79 -3.37
C SER A 82 8.59 1.55 -4.41
N GLY A 83 8.18 1.53 -5.69
CA GLY A 83 8.97 2.08 -6.79
C GLY A 83 10.34 1.40 -6.99
N SER A 84 10.57 0.25 -6.34
CA SER A 84 11.84 -0.50 -6.35
C SER A 84 11.69 -1.81 -7.14
N LYS A 85 12.80 -2.30 -7.70
CA LYS A 85 12.90 -3.64 -8.32
C LYS A 85 13.33 -4.73 -7.31
N HIS A 86 13.57 -4.38 -6.05
CA HIS A 86 14.03 -5.31 -5.01
C HIS A 86 12.89 -5.78 -4.11
N ILE A 87 12.29 -6.93 -4.44
CA ILE A 87 11.11 -7.51 -3.78
C ILE A 87 11.21 -7.48 -2.25
N THR A 88 12.28 -8.05 -1.67
CA THR A 88 12.46 -8.13 -0.21
C THR A 88 12.48 -6.75 0.45
N GLU A 89 13.15 -5.79 -0.17
CA GLU A 89 13.25 -4.43 0.37
C GLU A 89 11.93 -3.68 0.23
N SER A 90 11.19 -3.92 -0.85
CA SER A 90 9.84 -3.38 -1.06
C SER A 90 8.91 -3.79 0.08
N PHE A 91 8.90 -5.07 0.45
CA PHE A 91 8.07 -5.55 1.56
C PHE A 91 8.54 -5.03 2.91
N LYS A 92 9.86 -5.01 3.18
CA LYS A 92 10.40 -4.48 4.43
C LYS A 92 10.08 -3.00 4.66
N ARG A 93 10.09 -2.20 3.59
CA ARG A 93 9.84 -0.74 3.69
C ARG A 93 8.36 -0.42 3.65
N CYS A 94 7.68 -0.90 2.61
CA CYS A 94 6.33 -0.46 2.25
C CYS A 94 5.24 -1.38 2.77
N GLY A 95 5.58 -2.62 3.13
CA GLY A 95 4.68 -3.51 3.88
C GLY A 95 4.72 -3.21 5.38
N ILE A 96 3.86 -3.90 6.13
CA ILE A 96 3.87 -3.82 7.59
C ILE A 96 5.05 -4.59 8.22
N SER A 97 5.45 -4.16 9.40
CA SER A 97 6.34 -4.86 10.33
C SER A 97 5.56 -5.43 11.51
N GLU A 98 6.19 -6.30 12.30
CA GLU A 98 5.63 -6.80 13.58
C GLU A 98 5.27 -5.70 14.58
N SER A 99 5.85 -4.51 14.44
CA SER A 99 5.64 -3.33 15.30
C SER A 99 4.79 -2.23 14.66
N SER A 100 4.18 -2.48 13.50
CA SER A 100 3.36 -1.48 12.84
C SER A 100 2.10 -1.16 13.65
N THR A 101 1.82 0.14 13.84
CA THR A 101 0.61 0.61 14.52
C THR A 101 -0.30 1.42 13.60
N TYR A 102 0.21 1.79 12.42
CA TYR A 102 -0.49 2.59 11.42
C TYR A 102 -0.43 1.90 10.06
N VAL A 103 -1.58 1.39 9.61
CA VAL A 103 -1.66 0.40 8.53
C VAL A 103 -2.75 0.78 7.54
N LEU A 104 -2.40 0.80 6.26
CA LEU A 104 -3.37 0.89 5.16
C LEU A 104 -3.61 -0.52 4.63
N VAL A 105 -4.86 -0.95 4.63
CA VAL A 105 -5.31 -2.22 4.04
C VAL A 105 -5.91 -1.92 2.67
N ALA A 106 -5.54 -2.71 1.67
CA ALA A 106 -6.10 -2.61 0.32
C ALA A 106 -6.53 -3.98 -0.21
N ARG A 107 -7.72 -4.06 -0.80
CA ARG A 107 -8.25 -5.29 -1.43
C ARG A 107 -8.86 -5.01 -2.79
N PHE A 108 -8.46 -5.80 -3.79
CA PHE A 108 -9.06 -5.76 -5.12
C PHE A 108 -10.34 -6.60 -5.16
N GLY A 109 -11.33 -6.16 -5.94
CA GLY A 109 -12.55 -6.90 -6.24
C GLY A 109 -13.48 -7.15 -5.05
N SER A 110 -13.37 -6.40 -3.96
CA SER A 110 -14.16 -6.67 -2.75
C SER A 110 -15.61 -6.24 -2.92
N TYR A 111 -16.54 -7.16 -2.66
CA TYR A 111 -17.97 -6.84 -2.47
C TYR A 111 -18.25 -6.48 -1.01
N VAL A 112 -19.38 -5.79 -0.76
CA VAL A 112 -19.78 -5.27 0.57
C VAL A 112 -19.70 -6.30 1.71
N ASN A 113 -19.91 -7.59 1.44
CA ASN A 113 -19.87 -8.65 2.46
C ASN A 113 -18.46 -9.01 2.95
N GLU A 114 -17.41 -8.79 2.14
CA GLU A 114 -16.02 -9.09 2.54
C GLU A 114 -15.42 -7.99 3.43
N MET A 115 -16.02 -6.79 3.41
CA MET A 115 -15.55 -5.63 4.19
C MET A 115 -15.57 -5.91 5.70
N LYS A 116 -16.60 -6.63 6.18
CA LYS A 116 -16.71 -7.06 7.60
C LYS A 116 -15.64 -8.04 8.02
N SER A 117 -15.09 -8.82 7.10
CA SER A 117 -14.00 -9.76 7.40
C SER A 117 -12.68 -9.02 7.57
N ILE A 118 -12.45 -7.97 6.77
CA ILE A 118 -11.25 -7.12 6.87
C ILE A 118 -11.22 -6.38 8.22
N GLU A 119 -12.34 -5.77 8.63
CA GLU A 119 -12.45 -5.11 9.94
C GLU A 119 -12.12 -6.05 11.11
N LYS A 120 -12.50 -7.33 11.00
CA LYS A 120 -12.24 -8.33 12.05
C LYS A 120 -10.79 -8.80 12.09
N LEU A 121 -10.06 -8.71 10.97
CA LEU A 121 -8.65 -9.11 10.90
C LEU A 121 -7.76 -8.14 11.67
N VAL A 122 -8.05 -6.84 11.62
CA VAL A 122 -7.17 -5.81 12.19
C VAL A 122 -7.66 -5.37 13.57
N LYS A 123 -6.84 -5.59 14.60
CA LYS A 123 -7.11 -5.11 15.97
C LYS A 123 -6.56 -3.70 16.12
N GLY A 124 -7.33 -2.72 15.65
CA GLY A 124 -7.01 -1.28 15.72
C GLY A 124 -8.24 -0.41 15.51
N LYS A 125 -8.06 0.90 15.49
CA LYS A 125 -9.12 1.88 15.23
C LYS A 125 -9.12 2.27 13.75
N GLU A 126 -10.23 1.99 13.06
CA GLU A 126 -10.42 2.51 11.71
C GLU A 126 -10.59 4.04 11.74
N ILE A 127 -9.91 4.72 10.82
CA ILE A 127 -9.91 6.18 10.65
C ILE A 127 -10.05 6.58 9.17
N ASP A 128 -10.36 7.85 8.90
CA ASP A 128 -10.53 8.33 7.52
C ASP A 128 -9.20 8.42 6.77
N LEU A 129 -9.21 8.14 5.46
CA LEU A 129 -8.03 8.30 4.59
C LEU A 129 -7.47 9.73 4.59
N GLU A 130 -8.27 10.74 4.93
CA GLU A 130 -7.82 12.13 5.09
C GLU A 130 -6.73 12.29 6.17
N GLU A 131 -6.62 11.34 7.10
CA GLU A 131 -5.56 11.30 8.12
C GLU A 131 -4.17 10.90 7.56
N LEU A 132 -4.08 10.42 6.31
CA LEU A 132 -2.83 9.98 5.69
C LEU A 132 -1.76 11.06 5.73
N LEU A 133 -2.08 12.25 5.22
CA LEU A 133 -1.13 13.36 5.13
C LEU A 133 -0.62 13.80 6.51
N GLY A 134 -1.52 13.89 7.49
CA GLY A 134 -1.19 14.34 8.84
C GLY A 134 -0.30 13.39 9.63
N ARG A 135 -0.32 12.10 9.29
CA ARG A 135 0.44 11.03 9.97
C ARG A 135 1.61 10.48 9.15
N ALA A 136 1.80 10.97 7.93
CA ALA A 136 2.89 10.55 7.06
C ALA A 136 4.25 10.99 7.62
N ASN A 137 5.20 10.06 7.68
CA ASN A 137 6.58 10.35 8.05
C ASN A 137 7.34 10.92 6.85
N GLN A 138 7.22 12.24 6.66
CA GLN A 138 7.80 12.94 5.51
C GLN A 138 9.31 12.72 5.37
N ALA A 139 10.06 12.73 6.49
CA ALA A 139 11.51 12.51 6.47
C ALA A 139 11.87 11.10 5.98
N GLN A 140 11.13 10.09 6.43
CA GLN A 140 11.34 8.71 6.00
C GLN A 140 10.92 8.52 4.53
N ILE A 141 9.81 9.12 4.09
CA ILE A 141 9.37 9.11 2.69
C ILE A 141 10.45 9.71 1.79
N GLN A 142 10.93 10.91 2.10
CA GLN A 142 11.98 11.58 1.33
C GLN A 142 13.24 10.73 1.23
N LYS A 143 13.67 10.12 2.34
CA LYS A 143 14.83 9.21 2.37
C LYS A 143 14.60 7.96 1.53
N HIS A 144 13.44 7.32 1.65
CA HIS A 144 13.14 6.05 0.98
C HIS A 144 13.01 6.20 -0.53
N TYR A 145 12.30 7.24 -0.96
CA TYR A 145 12.08 7.55 -2.38
C TYR A 145 13.18 8.43 -2.97
N LYS A 146 14.21 8.81 -2.19
CA LYS A 146 15.31 9.67 -2.62
C LYS A 146 14.78 10.96 -3.26
N ILE A 147 13.87 11.65 -2.56
CA ILE A 147 13.25 12.89 -3.02
C ILE A 147 14.15 14.07 -2.61
N PRO A 148 14.80 14.77 -3.56
CA PRO A 148 15.65 15.90 -3.24
C PRO A 148 14.82 17.14 -2.90
N GLY A 149 15.37 18.02 -2.05
CA GLY A 149 14.70 19.26 -1.63
C GLY A 149 14.20 20.15 -2.78
N PRO A 150 14.98 20.39 -3.85
CA PRO A 150 14.52 21.16 -5.00
C PRO A 150 13.27 20.61 -5.70
N GLU A 151 13.07 19.29 -5.71
CA GLU A 151 11.86 18.68 -6.28
C GLU A 151 10.62 19.05 -5.46
N LEU A 152 10.72 19.04 -4.14
CA LEU A 152 9.64 19.47 -3.24
C LEU A 152 9.32 20.97 -3.32
N GLY A 153 10.20 21.76 -3.94
CA GLY A 153 9.91 23.17 -4.23
C GLY A 153 8.95 23.36 -5.40
N ILE A 154 8.75 22.33 -6.23
CA ILE A 154 7.92 22.39 -7.45
C ILE A 154 6.86 21.28 -7.54
N SER A 155 6.88 20.30 -6.64
CA SER A 155 5.93 19.19 -6.59
C SER A 155 5.62 18.76 -5.15
N SER A 156 4.63 17.88 -4.99
CA SER A 156 4.29 17.27 -3.70
C SER A 156 5.02 15.93 -3.47
N LEU A 157 4.98 15.43 -2.23
CA LEU A 157 5.43 14.06 -1.93
C LEU A 157 4.64 13.02 -2.74
N ALA A 158 3.34 13.24 -2.95
CA ALA A 158 2.50 12.33 -3.72
C ALA A 158 2.93 12.30 -5.20
N ASP A 159 3.20 13.46 -5.80
CA ASP A 159 3.68 13.55 -7.19
C ASP A 159 5.03 12.86 -7.36
N ALA A 160 5.95 13.12 -6.41
CA ALA A 160 7.27 12.52 -6.41
C ALA A 160 7.22 10.99 -6.33
N ILE A 161 6.44 10.43 -5.40
CA ILE A 161 6.25 8.97 -5.27
C ILE A 161 5.62 8.40 -6.54
N THR A 162 4.57 9.04 -7.06
CA THR A 162 3.88 8.60 -8.28
C THR A 162 4.83 8.54 -9.47
N CYS A 163 5.67 9.56 -9.64
CA CYS A 163 6.71 9.59 -10.68
C CYS A 163 7.64 8.38 -10.58
N ARG A 164 8.08 8.00 -9.37
CA ARG A 164 8.97 6.85 -9.15
C ARG A 164 8.29 5.51 -9.41
N ILE A 165 7.01 5.38 -9.08
CA ILE A 165 6.19 4.20 -9.41
C ILE A 165 6.06 4.05 -10.93
N ALA A 166 5.72 5.15 -11.61
CA ALA A 166 5.52 5.18 -13.06
C ALA A 166 6.82 4.92 -13.83
N ALA A 167 7.91 5.58 -13.43
CA ALA A 167 9.21 5.51 -14.12
C ALA A 167 10.03 4.27 -13.76
N ARG A 168 9.64 3.48 -12.75
CA ARG A 168 10.43 2.33 -12.23
C ARG A 168 10.99 1.42 -13.32
N ASP A 169 10.20 1.14 -14.36
CA ASP A 169 10.60 0.16 -15.39
C ASP A 169 11.35 0.81 -16.56
N ALA A 170 11.36 2.15 -16.64
CA ALA A 170 12.10 2.93 -17.63
C ALA A 170 13.50 3.36 -17.15
N LEU A 171 13.75 3.30 -15.83
CA LEU A 171 15.01 3.62 -15.16
C LEU A 171 15.73 2.33 -14.72
#